data_AF-A0A8C0XN78-F1
#
_entry.id   AF-A0A8C0XN78-F1
#
_cell.length_a   1.000
_cell.length_b   1.000
_cell.length_c   1.000
_cell.angle_alpha   90.00
_cell.angle_beta   90.00
_cell.angle_gamma   90.00
#
_symmetry.space_group_name_H-M   'P 1'
#
loop_
_entity.id
_entity.type
_entity.pdbx_description
1 polymer ?
#
loop_
_entity_poly.entity_id
_entity_poly.type
_entity_poly.pdbx_seq_one_letter_code
_entity_poly.pdbx_strand_id
1 'polypeptide(L)'
;MDTRMQLARICYNPDFEKLKPEYLEQLPGMMKLFSEFLGKRPWFAGDKITFVDFIAYDVLERNQLFEPKCLEMFPNLKDFLCRFEVKVPILPPLGYSSPLL
;
A
#
# COMPACT_ATOMS: atom_id res chain seq x y z
N MET A 1 1.75 -6.96 -15.41
CA MET A 1 0.45 -6.71 -14.76
C MET A 1 0.70 -5.69 -13.67
N ASP A 2 -0.17 -4.68 -13.52
CA ASP A 2 0.00 -3.73 -12.42
C ASP A 2 -0.32 -4.38 -11.06
N THR A 3 0.24 -3.82 -10.00
CA THR A 3 0.24 -4.37 -8.65
C THR A 3 -1.16 -4.44 -8.03
N ARG A 4 -2.06 -3.52 -8.40
CA ARG A 4 -3.46 -3.52 -7.96
C ARG A 4 -4.20 -4.73 -8.56
N MET A 5 -3.98 -5.03 -9.84
CA MET A 5 -4.59 -6.18 -10.50
C MET A 5 -4.06 -7.52 -9.97
N GLN A 6 -2.81 -7.58 -9.50
CA GLN A 6 -2.26 -8.79 -8.88
C GLN A 6 -3.04 -9.16 -7.61
N LEU A 7 -3.21 -8.22 -6.67
CA LEU A 7 -3.96 -8.47 -5.44
C LEU A 7 -5.43 -8.84 -5.75
N ALA A 8 -6.08 -8.09 -6.63
CA ALA A 8 -7.47 -8.33 -7.01
C ALA A 8 -7.66 -9.74 -7.58
N ARG A 9 -6.75 -10.20 -8.44
CA ARG A 9 -6.82 -11.55 -9.01
C ARG A 9 -6.75 -12.64 -7.96
N ILE A 10 -5.93 -12.47 -6.93
CA ILE A 10 -5.80 -13.47 -5.87
C ILE A 10 -7.07 -13.46 -5.01
N CYS A 11 -7.51 -12.29 -4.55
CA CYS A 11 -8.68 -12.16 -3.66
C CYS A 11 -9.99 -12.71 -4.28
N TYR A 12 -10.17 -12.60 -5.60
CA TYR A 12 -11.36 -13.12 -6.28
C TYR A 12 -11.18 -14.53 -6.87
N ASN A 13 -10.01 -15.15 -6.70
CA ASN A 13 -9.79 -16.51 -7.20
C ASN A 13 -10.42 -17.54 -6.24
N PRO A 14 -11.16 -18.54 -6.73
CA PRO A 14 -11.65 -19.63 -5.88
C PRO A 14 -10.54 -20.42 -5.18
N ASP A 15 -9.31 -20.44 -5.73
CA ASP A 15 -8.12 -21.05 -5.12
C ASP A 15 -7.29 -20.07 -4.24
N PHE A 16 -7.92 -19.00 -3.71
CA PHE A 16 -7.26 -17.96 -2.90
C PHE A 16 -6.26 -18.49 -1.87
N GLU A 17 -6.66 -19.46 -1.06
CA GLU A 17 -5.82 -20.02 0.02
C GLU A 17 -4.53 -20.68 -0.50
N LYS A 18 -4.54 -21.20 -1.74
CA LYS A 18 -3.35 -21.80 -2.37
C LYS A 18 -2.42 -20.74 -2.97
N LEU A 19 -2.99 -19.62 -3.45
CA LEU A 19 -2.25 -18.56 -4.14
C LEU A 19 -1.70 -17.50 -3.18
N LYS A 20 -2.34 -17.31 -2.03
CA LYS A 20 -1.95 -16.33 -1.01
C LYS A 20 -0.49 -16.46 -0.56
N PRO A 21 0.06 -17.65 -0.27
CA PRO A 21 1.45 -17.79 0.19
C PRO A 21 2.47 -17.25 -0.81
N GLU A 22 2.30 -17.56 -2.11
CA GLU A 22 3.18 -17.07 -3.18
C GLU A 22 3.14 -15.54 -3.28
N TYR A 23 1.95 -14.95 -3.13
CA TYR A 23 1.82 -13.50 -3.13
C TYR A 23 2.53 -12.84 -1.94
N LEU A 24 2.39 -13.42 -0.74
CA LEU A 24 3.05 -12.92 0.46
C LEU A 24 4.57 -13.03 0.36
N GLU A 25 5.10 -14.02 -0.35
CA GLU A 25 6.53 -14.15 -0.63
C GLU A 25 7.05 -13.03 -1.57
N GLN A 26 6.25 -12.65 -2.57
CA GLN A 26 6.61 -11.60 -3.54
C GLN A 26 6.39 -10.18 -3.01
N LEU A 27 5.47 -10.02 -2.04
CA LEU A 27 5.03 -8.73 -1.51
C LEU A 27 6.18 -7.84 -0.98
N PRO A 28 7.15 -8.34 -0.18
CA PRO A 28 8.28 -7.52 0.27
C PRO A 28 9.13 -6.97 -0.88
N GLY A 29 9.32 -7.75 -1.95
CA GLY A 29 10.05 -7.32 -3.14
C GLY A 29 9.31 -6.19 -3.86
N MET A 30 7.99 -6.30 -3.96
CA MET A 30 7.14 -5.24 -4.52
C MET A 30 7.19 -3.96 -3.67
N MET A 31 7.05 -4.05 -2.34
CA MET A 31 7.14 -2.91 -1.44
C MET A 31 8.52 -2.23 -1.50
N LYS A 32 9.59 -3.03 -1.63
CA LYS A 32 10.94 -2.51 -1.83
C LYS A 32 11.05 -1.63 -3.08
N LEU A 33 10.47 -2.05 -4.21
CA LEU A 33 10.48 -1.24 -5.43
C LEU A 33 9.77 0.11 -5.26
N PHE A 34 8.63 0.13 -4.56
CA PHE A 34 7.96 1.39 -4.22
C PHE A 34 8.82 2.27 -3.31
N SER A 35 9.44 1.67 -2.29
CA SER A 35 10.30 2.36 -1.34
C SER A 35 11.53 2.98 -2.02
N GLU A 36 12.22 2.21 -2.86
CA GLU A 36 13.38 2.68 -3.64
C GLU A 36 12.99 3.77 -4.62
N PHE A 37 11.84 3.61 -5.29
CA PHE A 37 11.36 4.61 -6.24
C PHE A 37 10.99 5.91 -5.53
N LEU A 38 10.25 5.88 -4.41
CA LEU A 38 9.96 7.09 -3.63
C LEU A 38 11.25 7.74 -3.12
N GLY A 39 12.18 6.92 -2.63
CA GLY A 39 13.46 7.36 -2.10
C GLY A 39 13.27 8.36 -0.96
N LYS A 40 13.84 9.56 -1.13
CA LYS A 40 13.75 10.69 -0.18
C LYS A 40 12.71 11.73 -0.57
N ARG A 41 12.00 11.54 -1.69
CA ARG A 41 11.03 12.51 -2.17
C ARG A 41 9.77 12.46 -1.31
N PRO A 42 9.06 13.59 -1.14
CA PRO A 42 7.79 13.59 -0.41
C PRO A 42 6.66 12.90 -1.19
N TRP A 43 6.73 12.88 -2.53
CA TRP A 43 5.75 12.30 -3.44
C TRP A 43 6.43 11.49 -4.55
N PHE A 44 5.68 10.57 -5.16
CA PHE A 44 6.18 9.70 -6.23
C PHE A 44 6.63 10.49 -7.46
N ALA A 45 5.95 11.60 -7.77
CA ALA A 45 6.25 12.45 -8.91
C ALA A 45 7.15 13.67 -8.61
N GLY A 46 7.68 13.81 -7.39
CA GLY A 46 8.53 14.96 -7.02
C GLY A 46 8.11 15.64 -5.73
N ASP A 47 8.10 16.97 -5.76
CA ASP A 47 7.83 17.81 -4.57
C ASP A 47 6.35 18.16 -4.38
N LYS A 48 5.54 17.95 -5.42
CA LYS A 48 4.10 18.23 -5.42
C LYS A 48 3.32 16.93 -5.56
N ILE A 49 2.19 16.87 -4.86
CA ILE A 49 1.24 15.77 -5.01
C ILE A 49 0.64 15.78 -6.41
N THR A 50 0.48 14.61 -6.99
CA THR A 50 -0.10 14.38 -8.31
C THR A 50 -1.07 13.21 -8.27
N PHE A 51 -1.81 12.96 -9.36
CA PHE A 51 -2.72 11.82 -9.44
C PHE A 51 -2.02 10.46 -9.23
N VAL A 52 -0.72 10.37 -9.55
CA VAL A 52 0.08 9.15 -9.36
C VAL A 52 0.16 8.77 -7.87
N ASP A 53 0.20 9.76 -6.98
CA ASP A 53 0.24 9.55 -5.54
C ASP A 53 -1.06 8.94 -5.02
N PHE A 54 -2.21 9.25 -5.62
CA PHE A 54 -3.49 8.62 -5.27
C PHE A 54 -3.50 7.14 -5.66
N ILE A 55 -2.91 6.79 -6.82
CA ILE A 55 -2.78 5.41 -7.27
C ILE A 55 -1.81 4.65 -6.36
N ALA A 56 -0.68 5.26 -6.01
CA ALA A 56 0.28 4.67 -5.09
C ALA A 56 -0.33 4.45 -3.69
N TYR A 57 -1.09 5.42 -3.18
CA TYR A 57 -1.83 5.30 -1.93
C TYR A 57 -2.79 4.11 -1.95
N ASP A 58 -3.68 4.00 -2.95
CA ASP A 58 -4.64 2.89 -3.08
C ASP A 58 -3.94 1.52 -3.12
N VAL A 59 -2.79 1.42 -3.81
CA VAL A 59 -2.00 0.18 -3.83
C VAL A 59 -1.42 -0.14 -2.46
N LEU A 60 -0.77 0.82 -1.81
CA LEU A 60 -0.08 0.62 -0.53
C LEU A 60 -1.06 0.34 0.60
N GLU A 61 -2.15 1.10 0.69
CA GLU A 61 -3.20 0.93 1.69
C GLU A 61 -3.85 -0.46 1.59
N ARG A 62 -4.25 -0.90 0.38
CA ARG A 62 -4.83 -2.23 0.20
C ARG A 62 -3.88 -3.36 0.58
N ASN A 63 -2.60 -3.22 0.26
CA ASN A 63 -1.59 -4.20 0.64
C ASN A 63 -1.39 -4.23 2.16
N GLN A 64 -1.41 -3.08 2.82
CA GLN A 64 -1.35 -2.98 4.28
C GLN A 64 -2.60 -3.57 4.94
N LEU A 65 -3.79 -3.36 4.36
CA LEU A 65 -5.01 -3.99 4.87
C LEU A 65 -4.96 -5.52 4.71
N PHE A 66 -4.37 -6.01 3.62
CA PHE A 66 -4.23 -7.44 3.35
C PHE A 66 -3.19 -8.13 4.23
N GLU A 67 -2.03 -7.49 4.41
CA GLU A 67 -0.94 -7.94 5.27
C GLU A 67 -0.41 -6.74 6.09
N PRO A 68 -0.88 -6.54 7.34
CA PRO A 68 -0.57 -5.36 8.15
C PRO A 68 0.93 -5.06 8.32
N LYS A 69 1.78 -6.09 8.25
CA LYS A 69 3.22 -5.96 8.46
C LYS A 69 4.00 -5.67 7.18
N CYS A 70 3.37 -5.64 6.01
CA CYS A 70 4.08 -5.53 4.73
C CYS A 70 4.90 -4.24 4.58
N LEU A 71 4.57 -3.19 5.32
CA LEU A 71 5.28 -1.90 5.31
C LEU A 71 6.26 -1.71 6.48
N GLU A 72 6.39 -2.65 7.42
CA GLU A 72 7.24 -2.48 8.62
C GLU A 72 8.71 -2.22 8.29
N MET A 73 9.22 -2.81 7.21
CA MET A 73 10.60 -2.63 6.76
C MET A 73 10.82 -1.35 5.93
N PHE A 74 9.76 -0.60 5.62
CA PHE A 74 9.79 0.53 4.67
C PHE A 74 9.22 1.81 5.31
N PRO A 75 9.95 2.45 6.25
CA PRO A 75 9.46 3.62 6.98
C PRO A 75 9.07 4.78 6.08
N ASN A 76 9.76 4.98 4.94
CA ASN A 76 9.43 6.04 3.98
C ASN A 76 8.05 5.85 3.33
N LEU A 77 7.60 4.60 3.14
CA LEU A 77 6.26 4.31 2.63
C LEU A 77 5.18 4.59 3.70
N LYS A 78 5.46 4.29 4.96
CA LYS A 78 4.57 4.66 6.08
C LYS A 78 4.45 6.18 6.20
N ASP A 79 5.57 6.89 6.11
CA ASP A 79 5.59 8.36 6.12
C ASP A 79 4.81 8.95 4.95
N PHE A 80 4.87 8.32 3.77
CA PHE A 80 4.07 8.71 2.62
C PHE A 80 2.56 8.56 2.89
N LEU A 81 2.11 7.41 3.41
CA LEU A 81 0.70 7.18 3.76
C LEU A 81 0.19 8.23 4.76
N CYS A 82 0.90 8.41 5.87
CA CYS A 82 0.56 9.43 6.87
C CYS A 82 0.50 10.85 6.26
N ARG A 83 1.46 11.20 5.40
CA ARG A 83 1.49 12.52 4.74
C ARG A 83 0.32 12.70 3.77
N PHE A 84 -0.07 11.64 3.07
CA PHE A 84 -1.21 11.63 2.15
C PHE A 84 -2.52 11.85 2.91
N GLU A 85 -2.76 11.08 3.99
CA GLU A 85 -3.97 11.15 4.82
C GLU A 85 -4.15 12.51 5.53
N VAL A 86 -3.06 13.16 5.93
CA VAL A 86 -3.13 14.50 6.53
C VAL A 86 -3.46 15.58 5.49
N LYS A 87 -2.99 15.43 4.25
CA LYS A 87 -3.12 16.47 3.21
C LYS A 87 -4.36 16.33 2.35
N VAL A 88 -4.82 15.11 2.13
CA VAL A 88 -6.06 14.82 1.44
C VAL A 88 -7.05 14.45 2.52
N PRO A 89 -7.99 15.33 2.89
CA PRO A 89 -9.14 14.94 3.70
C PRO A 89 -10.06 14.07 2.83
N ILE A 90 -9.59 12.87 2.50
CA ILE A 90 -10.46 11.75 2.19
C ILE A 90 -11.30 11.54 3.45
N LEU A 91 -12.60 11.27 3.25
CA LEU A 91 -13.60 11.02 4.29
C LEU A 91 -13.02 10.27 5.50
N PRO A 92 -13.54 10.49 6.73
CA PRO A 92 -13.00 9.85 7.94
C PRO A 92 -12.68 8.39 7.61
N PRO A 93 -11.45 7.92 7.94
CA PRO A 93 -11.02 6.58 7.59
C PRO A 93 -12.19 5.67 7.94
N LEU A 94 -12.65 4.84 7.00
CA LEU A 94 -13.59 3.79 7.34
C LEU A 94 -13.01 3.13 8.59
N GLY A 95 -13.69 3.34 9.73
CA GLY A 95 -13.02 3.49 11.02
C GLY A 95 -12.07 2.34 11.34
N TYR A 96 -10.77 2.63 11.39
CA TYR A 96 -9.78 1.77 12.04
C TYR A 96 -9.04 2.54 13.14
N SER A 97 -9.82 3.26 13.94
CA SER A 97 -9.56 3.40 15.36
C SER A 97 -10.50 2.46 16.10
N SER A 98 -10.20 1.16 16.10
CA SER A 98 -10.68 0.26 17.15
C SER A 98 -9.48 -0.27 17.92
N PRO A 99 -9.08 0.39 19.02
CA PRO A 99 -8.29 -0.27 20.03
C PRO A 99 -9.20 -1.26 20.78
N LEU A 100 -8.76 -2.52 20.87
CA LEU A 100 -9.28 -3.57 21.76
C LEU A 100 -10.66 -4.14 21.43
N LEU A 101 -10.67 -5.33 20.81
CA LEU A 101 -11.33 -6.55 21.31
C LEU A 101 -10.53 -7.77 20.81
#